data_AF-A0A7D5I2J1-F1
#
_entry.id   AF-A0A7D5I2J1-F1
#
_cell.length_a   1.000
_cell.length_b   1.000
_cell.length_c   1.000
_cell.angle_alpha   90.00
_cell.angle_beta   90.00
_cell.angle_gamma   90.00
#
_symmetry.space_group_name_H-M   'P 1'
#
loop_
_entity.id
_entity.type
_entity.pdbx_description
1 polymer ?
#
loop_
_entity_poly.entity_id
_entity_poly.type
_entity_poly.pdbx_seq_one_letter_code
_entity_poly.pdbx_strand_id
1 'polypeptide(L)'
;MSANSNLSVEQRAADISGKFGEMGVDVPASTVQERIAAMQEFSVPLEEATTTTVRTLTTEYGLDDGHLSEDISALAGFGGAASGSHAFERVMLGDIADLGPEEWVDVRAQVVDLWEPKHDSMRQVGLIGDETAQMKFVVWQKNTESLPTLEAGVTYDIASAITNEYEGKYSLSLNKASEVTESDAEDVVEPTDGKTRATGTLVALEDGSGLIKRCPHEDCTRVVQNGRCSEHGEVDGVFDLRLKAILDDGERTIRALFNAEMTEAISGLSLEAAKEQAAEALDASVVGVELRASLIGTTFDVRGPVVGEYFLVDEAVETGYSADNPGLSDPAIAPAVTQRQPAKRLFAEELTQATHSFTRPEDEGDDRAPNFTLLPSGEAANRVFVVGTLIETADVGSDAEFWKGRVMAAGAAVNLYAGQYQAEALDVLRSAETPSYVAVVGKIHHYETEYGVNISIQPESITAADRDARDSWVAETIDATQKRLGALASGDSEATDAVQSVYQSDVSDIEAAVEAAVEDIAPDPVPAQ
;
A
#
# COMPACT_ATOMS: atom_id res chain seq x y z
N MET A 1 36.52 3.78 -23.70
CA MET A 1 36.09 4.38 -24.99
C MET A 1 36.06 3.27 -26.02
N SER A 2 34.90 2.65 -26.21
CA SER A 2 34.67 1.69 -27.30
C SER A 2 33.71 2.37 -28.28
N ALA A 3 34.09 2.40 -29.55
CA ALA A 3 33.40 3.18 -30.57
C ALA A 3 32.05 2.54 -30.93
N ASN A 4 30.95 3.10 -30.45
CA ASN A 4 29.64 2.88 -31.04
C ASN A 4 29.59 3.60 -32.39
N SER A 5 30.05 2.93 -33.45
CA SER A 5 29.75 3.37 -34.81
C SER A 5 28.29 2.98 -35.11
N ASN A 6 27.39 3.96 -35.10
CA ASN A 6 26.06 3.83 -35.70
C ASN A 6 26.23 3.60 -37.21
N LEU A 7 26.41 2.34 -37.61
CA LEU A 7 26.45 1.92 -39.01
C LEU A 7 25.02 2.00 -39.59
N SER A 8 24.88 2.58 -40.78
CA SER A 8 23.58 2.60 -41.47
C SER A 8 23.17 1.18 -41.90
N VAL A 9 21.87 0.96 -42.10
CA VAL A 9 21.31 -0.31 -42.59
C VAL A 9 22.01 -0.78 -43.87
N GLU A 10 22.34 0.15 -44.77
CA GLU A 10 23.07 -0.10 -46.03
C GLU A 10 24.48 -0.64 -45.79
N GLN A 11 25.21 -0.08 -44.82
CA GLN A 11 26.56 -0.51 -44.48
C GLN A 11 26.54 -1.89 -43.82
N ARG A 12 25.55 -2.16 -42.97
CA ARG A 12 25.38 -3.44 -42.29
C ARG A 12 24.99 -4.55 -43.28
N ALA A 13 24.11 -4.24 -44.23
CA ALA A 13 23.72 -5.17 -45.29
C ALA A 13 24.87 -5.52 -46.24
N ALA A 14 25.72 -4.55 -46.59
CA ALA A 14 26.92 -4.79 -47.39
C ALA A 14 27.97 -5.66 -46.66
N ASP A 15 28.15 -5.43 -45.35
CA ASP A 15 29.04 -6.24 -44.51
C ASP A 15 28.59 -7.71 -44.43
N ILE A 16 27.29 -7.95 -44.17
CA ILE A 16 26.71 -9.29 -44.11
C ILE A 16 26.84 -10.01 -45.46
N SER A 17 26.49 -9.32 -46.55
CA SER A 17 26.58 -9.86 -47.92
C SER A 17 28.02 -10.26 -48.28
N GLY A 18 29.01 -9.42 -47.94
CA GLY A 18 30.43 -9.74 -48.14
C GLY A 18 30.88 -10.99 -47.39
N LYS A 19 30.45 -11.12 -46.12
CA LYS A 19 30.81 -12.25 -45.25
C LYS A 19 30.21 -13.58 -45.69
N PHE A 20 28.97 -13.59 -46.21
CA PHE A 20 28.41 -14.78 -46.87
C PHE A 20 29.16 -15.11 -48.17
N GLY A 21 29.58 -14.09 -48.92
CA GLY A 21 30.38 -14.26 -50.14
C GLY A 21 31.75 -14.92 -49.90
N GLU A 22 32.41 -14.62 -48.78
CA GLU A 22 33.65 -15.26 -48.35
C GLU A 22 33.49 -16.77 -48.07
N MET A 23 32.27 -17.20 -47.70
CA MET A 23 31.90 -18.60 -47.52
C MET A 23 31.45 -19.28 -48.83
N GLY A 24 31.48 -18.56 -49.96
CA GLY A 24 31.05 -19.04 -51.27
C GLY A 24 29.53 -19.01 -51.48
N VAL A 25 28.78 -18.28 -50.64
CA VAL A 25 27.32 -18.13 -50.74
C VAL A 25 26.99 -16.73 -51.26
N ASP A 26 26.35 -16.66 -52.42
CA ASP A 26 25.98 -15.38 -53.05
C ASP A 26 24.64 -14.88 -52.49
N VAL A 27 24.72 -13.93 -51.55
CA VAL A 27 23.57 -13.22 -50.99
C VAL A 27 23.69 -11.74 -51.35
N PRO A 28 22.79 -11.18 -52.17
CA PRO A 28 22.83 -9.76 -52.52
C PRO A 28 22.57 -8.84 -51.32
N ALA A 29 23.38 -7.79 -51.16
CA ALA A 29 23.21 -6.79 -50.10
C ALA A 29 21.83 -6.13 -50.10
N SER A 30 21.21 -5.95 -51.27
CA SER A 30 19.85 -5.40 -51.38
C SER A 30 18.80 -6.29 -50.69
N THR A 31 18.96 -7.62 -50.77
CA THR A 31 18.04 -8.56 -50.12
C THR A 31 18.19 -8.54 -48.61
N VAL A 32 19.42 -8.41 -48.10
CA VAL A 32 19.69 -8.27 -46.66
C VAL A 32 19.11 -6.96 -46.13
N GLN A 33 19.31 -5.86 -46.88
CA GLN A 33 18.82 -4.54 -46.53
C GLN A 33 17.29 -4.47 -46.48
N GLU A 34 16.60 -5.02 -47.49
CA GLU A 34 15.13 -5.05 -47.54
C GLU A 34 14.54 -5.81 -46.34
N ARG A 35 15.15 -6.94 -45.96
CA ARG A 35 14.69 -7.75 -44.81
C ARG A 35 14.90 -7.02 -43.48
N ILE A 36 16.05 -6.39 -43.27
CA ILE A 36 16.31 -5.59 -42.05
C ILE A 36 15.35 -4.39 -41.99
N ALA A 37 15.18 -3.66 -43.10
CA ALA A 37 14.30 -2.49 -43.16
C ALA A 37 12.83 -2.86 -42.91
N ALA A 38 12.35 -3.99 -43.42
CA ALA A 38 10.99 -4.48 -43.18
C ALA A 38 10.74 -4.75 -41.69
N MET A 39 11.73 -5.25 -40.94
CA MET A 39 11.60 -5.48 -39.50
C MET A 39 11.66 -4.17 -38.69
N GLN A 40 12.45 -3.19 -39.13
CA GLN A 40 12.48 -1.87 -38.50
C GLN A 40 11.17 -1.09 -38.67
N GLU A 41 10.38 -1.36 -39.72
CA GLU A 41 9.03 -0.80 -39.89
C GLU A 41 8.07 -1.24 -38.76
N PHE A 42 8.34 -2.39 -38.15
CA PHE A 42 7.63 -2.90 -36.96
C PHE A 42 8.36 -2.57 -35.65
N SER A 43 9.25 -1.56 -35.66
CA SER A 43 9.99 -1.09 -34.48
C SER A 43 10.94 -2.13 -33.85
N VAL A 44 11.34 -3.17 -34.59
CA VAL A 44 12.37 -4.12 -34.12
C VAL A 44 13.73 -3.41 -34.08
N PRO A 45 14.48 -3.48 -32.95
CA PRO A 45 15.81 -2.90 -32.85
C PRO A 45 16.75 -3.42 -33.95
N LEU A 46 17.65 -2.54 -34.45
CA LEU A 46 18.51 -2.85 -35.60
C LEU A 46 19.39 -4.09 -35.39
N GLU A 47 19.83 -4.35 -34.15
CA GLU A 47 20.67 -5.51 -33.84
C GLU A 47 19.86 -6.82 -33.90
N GLU A 48 18.66 -6.83 -33.33
CA GLU A 48 17.76 -7.99 -33.37
C GLU A 48 17.27 -8.29 -34.79
N ALA A 49 16.97 -7.25 -35.58
CA ALA A 49 16.64 -7.38 -36.99
C ALA A 49 17.82 -7.95 -37.80
N THR A 50 19.06 -7.58 -37.43
CA THR A 50 20.28 -8.10 -38.06
C THR A 50 20.47 -9.58 -37.74
N THR A 51 20.42 -9.95 -36.46
CA THR A 51 20.59 -11.33 -36.00
C THR A 51 19.52 -12.26 -36.58
N THR A 52 18.26 -11.81 -36.62
CA THR A 52 17.15 -12.56 -37.22
C THR A 52 17.33 -12.75 -38.73
N THR A 53 17.79 -11.72 -39.44
CA THR A 53 18.06 -11.81 -40.89
C THR A 53 19.17 -12.81 -41.18
N VAL A 54 20.27 -12.78 -40.42
CA VAL A 54 21.41 -13.67 -40.60
C VAL A 54 21.03 -15.12 -40.28
N ARG A 55 20.31 -15.38 -39.17
CA ARG A 55 19.79 -16.72 -38.84
C ARG A 55 18.88 -17.31 -39.93
N THR A 56 18.02 -16.46 -40.48
CA THR A 56 17.10 -16.86 -41.55
C THR A 56 17.87 -17.24 -42.81
N LEU A 57 18.88 -16.44 -43.20
CA LEU A 57 19.73 -16.72 -44.36
C LEU A 57 20.58 -17.97 -44.17
N THR A 58 21.19 -18.16 -43.00
CA THR A 58 21.94 -19.39 -42.67
C THR A 58 21.08 -20.65 -42.83
N THR A 59 19.81 -20.58 -42.39
CA THR A 59 18.84 -21.67 -42.55
C THR A 59 18.41 -21.87 -44.01
N GLU A 60 18.14 -20.77 -44.72
CA GLU A 60 17.67 -20.77 -46.12
C GLU A 60 18.71 -21.36 -47.08
N TYR A 61 20.00 -21.12 -46.81
CA TYR A 61 21.11 -21.65 -47.58
C TYR A 61 21.69 -22.96 -47.03
N GLY A 62 21.05 -23.56 -46.01
CA GLY A 62 21.39 -24.89 -45.49
C GLY A 62 22.78 -25.00 -44.90
N LEU A 63 23.27 -23.93 -44.25
CA LEU A 63 24.57 -23.89 -43.62
C LEU A 63 24.46 -24.43 -42.18
N ASP A 64 25.01 -25.62 -41.94
CA ASP A 64 25.12 -26.19 -40.59
C ASP A 64 26.18 -25.44 -39.75
N ASP A 65 26.04 -25.47 -38.43
CA ASP A 65 26.83 -24.69 -37.45
C ASP A 65 28.37 -24.87 -37.59
N GLY A 66 28.82 -26.02 -38.11
CA GLY A 66 30.23 -26.32 -38.37
C GLY A 66 30.83 -25.73 -39.66
N HIS A 67 30.02 -25.07 -40.48
CA HIS A 67 30.44 -24.46 -41.76
C HIS A 67 30.38 -22.93 -41.76
N LEU A 68 29.94 -22.31 -40.66
CA LEU A 68 29.87 -20.87 -40.51
C LEU A 68 31.24 -20.26 -40.26
N SER A 69 31.52 -19.09 -40.86
CA SER A 69 32.66 -18.28 -40.46
C SER A 69 32.42 -17.69 -39.06
N GLU A 70 33.49 -17.44 -38.32
CA GLU A 70 33.43 -16.88 -36.96
C GLU A 70 32.60 -15.58 -36.91
N ASP A 71 32.68 -14.77 -37.97
CA ASP A 71 31.93 -13.52 -38.12
C ASP A 71 30.44 -13.73 -38.43
N ILE A 72 30.07 -14.71 -39.26
CA ILE A 72 28.66 -15.02 -39.55
C ILE A 72 28.03 -15.72 -38.34
N SER A 73 28.77 -16.59 -37.66
CA SER A 73 28.33 -17.14 -36.38
C SER A 73 28.13 -16.01 -35.36
N ALA A 74 29.04 -15.05 -35.21
CA ALA A 74 28.83 -13.91 -34.29
C ALA A 74 27.59 -13.08 -34.66
N LEU A 75 27.38 -12.79 -35.94
CA LEU A 75 26.21 -12.05 -36.43
C LEU A 75 24.88 -12.83 -36.31
N ALA A 76 24.94 -14.16 -36.45
CA ALA A 76 23.81 -15.07 -36.24
C ALA A 76 23.57 -15.40 -34.76
N GLY A 77 24.47 -14.97 -33.87
CA GLY A 77 24.43 -15.28 -32.44
C GLY A 77 24.89 -16.70 -32.06
N PHE A 78 25.71 -17.34 -32.89
CA PHE A 78 26.30 -18.68 -32.69
C PHE A 78 27.83 -18.70 -32.44
N GLY A 79 28.55 -17.58 -32.61
CA GLY A 79 30.03 -17.54 -32.61
C GLY A 79 30.61 -16.62 -31.55
N GLY A 80 31.36 -17.20 -30.62
CA GLY A 80 31.88 -16.52 -29.43
C GLY A 80 32.97 -15.47 -29.70
N ALA A 81 32.56 -14.22 -29.89
CA ALA A 81 33.08 -13.20 -28.97
C ALA A 81 32.42 -13.49 -27.63
N ALA A 82 33.13 -13.30 -26.51
CA ALA A 82 32.55 -13.35 -25.18
C ALA A 82 31.42 -12.31 -25.06
N SER A 83 30.22 -12.66 -25.56
CA SER A 83 29.02 -12.46 -24.79
C SER A 83 29.39 -13.04 -23.46
N GLY A 84 29.50 -12.19 -22.44
CA GLY A 84 29.30 -12.73 -21.11
C GLY A 84 28.06 -13.62 -21.23
N SER A 85 28.07 -14.73 -20.51
CA SER A 85 26.90 -14.94 -19.66
C SER A 85 26.36 -13.56 -19.31
N HIS A 86 25.07 -13.27 -19.52
CA HIS A 86 24.48 -12.38 -18.53
C HIS A 86 24.83 -13.07 -17.21
N ALA A 87 25.84 -12.53 -16.54
CA ALA A 87 26.41 -13.15 -15.36
C ALA A 87 25.27 -13.05 -14.39
N PHE A 88 24.65 -14.19 -14.07
CA PHE A 88 23.38 -14.29 -13.35
C PHE A 88 23.20 -13.08 -12.43
N GLU A 89 22.45 -12.10 -12.91
CA GLU A 89 22.37 -10.80 -12.25
C GLU A 89 21.12 -10.83 -11.42
N ARG A 90 21.25 -11.42 -10.23
CA ARG A 90 20.14 -11.68 -9.32
C ARG A 90 19.36 -10.39 -9.06
N VAL A 91 18.14 -10.34 -9.55
CA VAL A 91 17.11 -9.37 -9.19
C VAL A 91 16.31 -9.93 -8.02
N MET A 92 16.06 -9.10 -7.01
CA MET A 92 15.17 -9.46 -5.91
C MET A 92 13.72 -9.38 -6.35
N LEU A 93 12.89 -10.32 -5.90
CA LEU A 93 11.49 -10.37 -6.29
C LEU A 93 10.73 -9.10 -5.90
N GLY A 94 11.11 -8.45 -4.80
CA GLY A 94 10.54 -7.18 -4.34
C GLY A 94 10.75 -6.01 -5.30
N ASP A 95 11.83 -6.03 -6.08
CA ASP A 95 12.23 -4.92 -6.97
C ASP A 95 11.62 -5.07 -8.39
N ILE A 96 10.99 -6.21 -8.70
CA ILE A 96 10.45 -6.48 -10.04
C ILE A 96 9.38 -5.45 -10.46
N ALA A 97 8.60 -4.93 -9.51
CA ALA A 97 7.56 -3.95 -9.80
C ALA A 97 8.14 -2.61 -10.32
N ASP A 98 9.37 -2.26 -9.92
CA ASP A 98 10.05 -1.03 -10.33
C ASP A 98 10.65 -1.14 -11.74
N LEU A 99 10.91 -2.37 -12.21
CA LEU A 99 11.43 -2.65 -13.56
C LEU A 99 10.34 -2.50 -14.63
N GLY A 100 9.11 -2.89 -14.31
CA GLY A 100 7.98 -2.90 -15.24
C GLY A 100 7.76 -4.24 -15.95
N PRO A 101 6.71 -4.32 -16.81
CA PRO A 101 6.33 -5.54 -17.52
C PRO A 101 7.21 -5.79 -18.76
N GLU A 102 7.24 -7.05 -19.21
CA GLU A 102 7.98 -7.54 -20.39
C GLU A 102 9.52 -7.44 -20.27
N GLU A 103 10.03 -7.30 -19.05
CA GLU A 103 11.47 -7.24 -18.75
C GLU A 103 12.04 -8.64 -18.51
N TRP A 104 13.32 -8.83 -18.89
CA TRP A 104 14.04 -10.07 -18.67
C TRP A 104 14.83 -9.99 -17.37
N VAL A 105 14.57 -10.93 -16.46
CA VAL A 105 15.17 -10.94 -15.12
C VAL A 105 15.72 -12.30 -14.78
N ASP A 106 16.82 -12.29 -14.03
CA ASP A 106 17.42 -13.46 -13.40
C ASP A 106 17.05 -13.44 -11.92
N VAL A 107 16.37 -14.48 -11.44
CA VAL A 107 15.88 -14.54 -10.05
C VAL A 107 16.33 -15.82 -9.38
N ARG A 108 16.68 -15.70 -8.10
CA ARG A 108 16.94 -16.85 -7.22
C ARG A 108 15.86 -16.89 -6.18
N ALA A 109 15.03 -17.93 -6.21
CA ALA A 109 13.86 -18.03 -5.36
C ALA A 109 13.51 -19.48 -5.03
N GLN A 110 12.95 -19.69 -3.83
CA GLN A 110 12.37 -20.96 -3.42
C GLN A 110 10.93 -21.08 -3.92
N VAL A 111 10.54 -22.25 -4.41
CA VAL A 111 9.13 -22.55 -4.69
C VAL A 111 8.39 -22.74 -3.37
N VAL A 112 7.51 -21.81 -3.03
CA VAL A 112 6.73 -21.82 -1.78
C VAL A 112 5.53 -22.74 -1.91
N ASP A 113 4.79 -22.65 -3.02
CA ASP A 113 3.56 -23.41 -3.22
C ASP A 113 3.31 -23.70 -4.71
N LEU A 114 2.57 -24.77 -5.01
CA LEU A 114 2.22 -25.18 -6.37
C LEU A 114 0.71 -25.32 -6.48
N TRP A 115 0.14 -24.69 -7.51
CA TRP A 115 -1.30 -24.65 -7.72
C TRP A 115 -1.71 -25.50 -8.93
N GLU A 116 -2.95 -25.98 -8.91
CA GLU A 116 -3.52 -26.66 -10.08
C GLU A 116 -3.74 -25.66 -11.22
N PRO A 117 -3.21 -25.93 -12.43
CA PRO A 117 -3.41 -25.06 -13.58
C PRO A 117 -4.88 -24.98 -13.99
N LYS A 118 -5.44 -23.76 -14.02
CA LYS A 118 -6.83 -23.52 -14.44
C LYS A 118 -7.04 -23.55 -15.96
N HIS A 119 -5.98 -23.68 -16.75
CA HIS A 119 -6.05 -23.64 -18.21
C HIS A 119 -5.05 -24.62 -18.84
N ASP A 120 -5.47 -25.32 -19.90
CA ASP A 120 -4.68 -26.37 -20.57
C ASP A 120 -3.37 -25.87 -21.18
N SER A 121 -3.20 -24.56 -21.36
CA SER A 121 -1.98 -23.96 -21.88
C SER A 121 -0.88 -23.79 -20.83
N MET A 122 -1.19 -23.96 -19.55
CA MET A 122 -0.25 -23.83 -18.44
C MET A 122 0.28 -25.23 -18.06
N ARG A 123 1.60 -25.37 -18.00
CA ARG A 123 2.26 -26.60 -17.54
C ARG A 123 2.35 -26.62 -16.02
N GLN A 124 2.76 -25.49 -15.43
CA GLN A 124 2.91 -25.34 -13.99
C GLN A 124 2.60 -23.91 -13.59
N VAL A 125 1.97 -23.73 -12.45
CA VAL A 125 1.71 -22.42 -11.85
C VAL A 125 1.90 -22.55 -10.36
N GLY A 126 2.46 -21.54 -9.74
CA GLY A 126 2.71 -21.58 -8.30
C GLY A 126 3.23 -20.26 -7.79
N LEU A 127 3.74 -20.31 -6.56
CA LEU A 127 4.29 -19.21 -5.82
C LEU A 127 5.78 -19.48 -5.58
N ILE A 128 6.62 -18.52 -5.93
CA ILE A 128 8.05 -18.50 -5.58
C ILE A 128 8.31 -17.34 -4.63
N GLY A 129 9.31 -17.47 -3.76
CA GLY A 129 9.66 -16.46 -2.79
C GLY A 129 11.16 -16.35 -2.59
N ASP A 130 11.62 -15.15 -2.30
CA ASP A 130 12.96 -14.86 -1.84
C ASP A 130 12.89 -14.11 -0.50
N GLU A 131 14.01 -13.59 -0.02
CA GLU A 131 14.09 -12.86 1.25
C GLU A 131 13.26 -11.55 1.23
N THR A 132 12.86 -11.07 0.05
CA THR A 132 12.23 -9.76 -0.16
C THR A 132 10.73 -9.85 -0.44
N ALA A 133 10.28 -10.80 -1.26
CA ALA A 133 8.88 -10.92 -1.65
C ALA A 133 8.49 -12.34 -2.10
N GLN A 134 7.19 -12.57 -2.21
CA GLN A 134 6.63 -13.74 -2.89
C GLN A 134 5.94 -13.31 -4.18
N MET A 135 6.12 -14.08 -5.26
CA MET A 135 5.58 -13.77 -6.58
C MET A 135 5.04 -15.02 -7.27
N LYS A 136 3.92 -14.86 -7.98
CA LYS A 136 3.36 -15.92 -8.82
C LYS A 136 4.28 -16.18 -10.01
N PHE A 137 4.54 -17.44 -10.31
CA PHE A 137 5.17 -17.85 -11.56
C PHE A 137 4.24 -18.70 -12.43
N VAL A 138 4.47 -18.67 -13.75
CA VAL A 138 3.76 -19.48 -14.73
C VAL A 138 4.75 -20.11 -15.71
N VAL A 139 4.67 -21.42 -15.86
CA VAL A 139 5.38 -22.19 -16.90
C VAL A 139 4.36 -22.58 -17.96
N TRP A 140 4.55 -22.13 -19.19
CA TRP A 140 3.62 -22.42 -20.30
C TRP A 140 3.92 -23.79 -20.93
N GLN A 141 2.91 -24.52 -21.41
CA GLN A 141 3.12 -25.83 -22.05
C GLN A 141 3.90 -25.72 -23.37
N LYS A 142 3.65 -24.69 -24.16
CA LYS A 142 4.20 -24.58 -25.51
C LYS A 142 5.71 -24.30 -25.47
N ASN A 143 6.50 -25.20 -26.03
CA ASN A 143 7.96 -25.09 -26.19
C ASN A 143 8.78 -25.11 -24.90
N THR A 144 8.22 -25.58 -23.79
CA THR A 144 8.88 -25.53 -22.47
C THR A 144 9.17 -26.93 -21.91
N GLU A 145 9.21 -27.93 -22.80
CA GLU A 145 9.46 -29.34 -22.45
C GLU A 145 10.86 -29.56 -21.86
N SER A 146 11.80 -28.68 -22.19
CA SER A 146 13.19 -28.69 -21.71
C SER A 146 13.35 -28.20 -20.26
N LEU A 147 12.37 -27.46 -19.71
CA LEU A 147 12.46 -27.00 -18.32
C LEU A 147 12.18 -28.13 -17.32
N PRO A 148 12.94 -28.20 -16.21
CA PRO A 148 12.66 -29.12 -15.12
C PRO A 148 11.27 -28.84 -14.52
N THR A 149 10.70 -29.86 -13.89
CA THR A 149 9.48 -29.66 -13.08
C THR A 149 9.92 -29.13 -11.74
N LEU A 150 9.35 -27.99 -11.32
CA LEU A 150 9.76 -27.37 -10.06
C LEU A 150 9.10 -28.05 -8.88
N GLU A 151 9.82 -28.22 -7.79
CA GLU A 151 9.33 -28.87 -6.57
C GLU A 151 9.19 -27.85 -5.42
N ALA A 152 8.11 -27.95 -4.64
CA ALA A 152 7.91 -27.09 -3.49
C ALA A 152 8.99 -27.32 -2.42
N GLY A 153 9.50 -26.23 -1.84
CA GLY A 153 10.60 -26.21 -0.87
C GLY A 153 12.00 -26.20 -1.47
N VAL A 154 12.15 -26.20 -2.80
CA VAL A 154 13.46 -26.18 -3.49
C VAL A 154 13.76 -24.78 -4.01
N THR A 155 15.01 -24.32 -3.82
CA THR A 155 15.51 -23.05 -4.37
C THR A 155 16.08 -23.27 -5.77
N TYR A 156 15.67 -22.41 -6.69
CA TYR A 156 16.13 -22.43 -8.07
C TYR A 156 16.72 -21.09 -8.48
N ASP A 157 17.76 -21.16 -9.30
CA ASP A 157 18.28 -20.07 -10.11
C ASP A 157 17.54 -20.10 -11.45
N ILE A 158 16.68 -19.12 -11.66
CA ILE A 158 15.86 -18.96 -12.85
C ILE A 158 16.46 -17.80 -13.64
N ALA A 159 17.20 -18.13 -14.71
CA ALA A 159 17.73 -17.13 -15.62
C ALA A 159 16.74 -16.85 -16.76
N SER A 160 16.72 -15.60 -17.23
CA SER A 160 15.91 -15.17 -18.37
C SER A 160 14.40 -15.47 -18.21
N ALA A 161 13.86 -15.17 -17.03
CA ALA A 161 12.41 -15.12 -16.82
C ALA A 161 11.86 -13.78 -17.33
N ILE A 162 10.63 -13.79 -17.84
CA ILE A 162 9.96 -12.57 -18.31
C ILE A 162 8.98 -12.08 -17.26
N THR A 163 9.04 -10.80 -16.91
CA THR A 163 8.04 -10.14 -16.04
C THR A 163 6.74 -9.91 -16.81
N ASN A 164 5.60 -10.17 -16.17
CA ASN A 164 4.27 -9.90 -16.71
C ASN A 164 3.46 -9.12 -15.68
N GLU A 165 2.57 -8.24 -16.14
CA GLU A 165 1.67 -7.46 -15.29
C GLU A 165 0.22 -7.68 -15.71
N TYR A 166 -0.66 -7.87 -14.72
CA TYR A 166 -2.10 -7.91 -14.94
C TYR A 166 -2.84 -7.28 -13.76
N GLU A 167 -3.58 -6.19 -14.01
CA GLU A 167 -4.34 -5.44 -13.00
C GLU A 167 -3.49 -5.00 -11.78
N GLY A 168 -2.28 -4.52 -12.05
CA GLY A 168 -1.28 -4.08 -11.09
C GLY A 168 -0.48 -5.24 -10.45
N LYS A 169 -0.75 -6.49 -10.83
CA LYS A 169 -0.09 -7.67 -10.22
C LYS A 169 1.01 -8.21 -11.13
N TYR A 170 2.23 -8.18 -10.63
CA TYR A 170 3.38 -8.75 -11.32
C TYR A 170 3.46 -10.27 -11.14
N SER A 171 3.95 -10.94 -12.18
CA SER A 171 4.19 -12.38 -12.19
C SER A 171 5.38 -12.70 -13.08
N LEU A 172 6.01 -13.84 -12.84
CA LEU A 172 7.12 -14.35 -13.63
C LEU A 172 6.66 -15.41 -14.62
N SER A 173 7.04 -15.25 -15.87
CA SER A 173 6.72 -16.17 -16.94
C SER A 173 7.96 -16.86 -17.45
N LEU A 174 7.98 -18.18 -17.32
CA LEU A 174 9.06 -19.04 -17.78
C LEU A 174 8.70 -19.60 -19.15
N ASN A 175 9.65 -19.52 -20.07
CA ASN A 175 9.49 -19.96 -21.45
C ASN A 175 10.72 -20.74 -21.92
N LYS A 176 10.78 -21.06 -23.22
CA LYS A 176 11.87 -21.84 -23.83
C LYS A 176 13.28 -21.22 -23.72
N ALA A 177 13.36 -19.91 -23.51
CA ALA A 177 14.59 -19.16 -23.38
C ALA A 177 15.01 -19.01 -21.90
N SER A 178 14.12 -19.35 -20.97
CA SER A 178 14.46 -19.41 -19.56
C SER A 178 15.35 -20.63 -19.29
N GLU A 179 16.28 -20.48 -18.36
CA GLU A 179 17.06 -21.59 -17.82
C GLU A 179 16.75 -21.73 -16.34
N VAL A 180 16.53 -22.96 -15.88
CA VAL A 180 16.22 -23.22 -14.46
C VAL A 180 17.16 -24.28 -13.93
N THR A 181 17.92 -23.93 -12.91
CA THR A 181 18.85 -24.82 -12.22
C THR A 181 18.58 -24.82 -10.73
N GLU A 182 18.64 -25.97 -10.08
CA GLU A 182 18.58 -26.05 -8.61
C GLU A 182 19.81 -25.35 -8.03
N SER A 183 19.61 -24.47 -7.05
CA SER A 183 20.70 -23.71 -6.43
C SER A 183 21.53 -24.62 -5.52
N ASP A 184 22.83 -24.34 -5.42
CA ASP A 184 23.71 -25.07 -4.51
C ASP A 184 23.30 -24.87 -3.05
N ALA A 185 23.68 -25.81 -2.16
CA ALA A 185 23.29 -25.78 -0.74
C ALA A 185 23.75 -24.54 0.03
N GLU A 186 24.76 -23.81 -0.47
CA GLU A 186 25.26 -22.55 0.12
C GLU A 186 24.43 -21.33 -0.30
N ASP A 187 23.60 -21.48 -1.34
CA ASP A 187 22.82 -20.44 -2.00
C ASP A 187 21.30 -20.60 -1.77
N VAL A 188 20.91 -21.46 -0.83
CA VAL A 188 19.50 -21.66 -0.46
C VAL A 188 18.94 -20.39 0.13
N VAL A 189 17.83 -19.94 -0.45
CA VAL A 189 17.09 -18.77 0.02
C VAL A 189 15.95 -19.22 0.91
N GLU A 190 15.82 -18.58 2.07
CA GLU A 190 14.63 -18.70 2.91
C GLU A 190 13.61 -17.66 2.41
N PRO A 191 12.48 -18.08 1.83
CA PRO A 191 11.47 -17.15 1.34
C PRO A 191 10.87 -16.39 2.54
N THR A 192 10.65 -15.09 2.36
CA THR A 192 9.79 -14.31 3.24
C THR A 192 8.43 -14.98 3.34
N ASP A 193 7.75 -14.85 4.48
CA ASP A 193 6.38 -15.34 4.63
C ASP A 193 5.35 -14.47 3.90
N GLY A 194 5.81 -13.38 3.26
CA GLY A 194 4.98 -12.43 2.53
C GLY A 194 4.12 -11.55 3.43
N LYS A 195 4.38 -11.55 4.75
CA LYS A 195 3.63 -10.78 5.73
C LYS A 195 4.46 -9.61 6.24
N THR A 196 3.81 -8.47 6.33
CA THR A 196 4.39 -7.26 6.93
C THR A 196 3.71 -6.99 8.26
N ARG A 197 4.42 -6.36 9.19
CA ARG A 197 3.87 -5.87 10.44
C ARG A 197 3.60 -4.37 10.31
N ALA A 198 2.46 -3.91 10.79
CA ALA A 198 2.05 -2.52 10.75
C ALA A 198 1.40 -2.14 12.07
N THR A 199 1.52 -0.88 12.48
CA THR A 199 0.84 -0.39 13.68
C THR A 199 0.12 0.90 13.37
N GLY A 200 -1.15 1.00 13.78
CA GLY A 200 -1.93 2.21 13.58
C GLY A 200 -3.21 2.21 14.40
N THR A 201 -3.75 3.41 14.62
CA THR A 201 -5.04 3.62 15.27
C THR A 201 -6.18 3.42 14.28
N LEU A 202 -7.18 2.64 14.66
CA LEU A 202 -8.39 2.49 13.85
C LEU A 202 -9.21 3.78 13.93
N VAL A 203 -9.27 4.54 12.84
CA VAL A 203 -9.93 5.86 12.82
C VAL A 203 -11.28 5.86 12.09
N ALA A 204 -11.54 4.85 11.26
CA ALA A 204 -12.80 4.73 10.53
C ALA A 204 -13.10 3.29 10.12
N LEU A 205 -14.38 2.98 9.93
CA LEU A 205 -14.86 1.74 9.32
C LEU A 205 -15.61 2.04 8.01
N GLU A 206 -15.13 1.45 6.92
CA GLU A 206 -15.74 1.58 5.60
C GLU A 206 -17.04 0.77 5.48
N ASP A 207 -17.79 1.08 4.42
CA ASP A 207 -19.04 0.40 4.09
C ASP A 207 -18.87 -1.11 3.89
N GLY A 208 -19.86 -1.84 4.40
CA GLY A 208 -19.86 -3.28 4.40
C GLY A 208 -18.98 -3.90 5.48
N SER A 209 -18.52 -3.13 6.47
CA SER A 209 -18.09 -3.67 7.77
C SER A 209 -19.29 -4.15 8.60
N GLY A 210 -19.07 -5.15 9.46
CA GLY A 210 -20.11 -5.79 10.28
C GLY A 210 -20.63 -7.10 9.67
N LEU A 211 -21.88 -7.44 10.00
CA LEU A 211 -22.51 -8.67 9.54
C LEU A 211 -23.02 -8.53 8.10
N ILE A 212 -22.41 -9.26 7.18
CA ILE A 212 -22.78 -9.27 5.75
C ILE A 212 -23.30 -10.64 5.32
N LYS A 213 -23.86 -10.71 4.12
CA LYS A 213 -24.16 -11.98 3.46
C LYS A 213 -23.26 -12.17 2.24
N ARG A 214 -22.67 -13.35 2.07
CA ARG A 214 -21.87 -13.75 0.91
C ARG A 214 -22.60 -14.76 0.04
N CYS A 215 -22.23 -14.82 -1.23
CA CYS A 215 -22.77 -15.79 -2.16
C CYS A 215 -22.40 -17.21 -1.70
N PRO A 216 -23.34 -18.18 -1.69
CA PRO A 216 -23.07 -19.56 -1.28
C PRO A 216 -22.35 -20.40 -2.36
N HIS A 217 -22.16 -19.88 -3.58
CA HIS A 217 -21.47 -20.60 -4.64
C HIS A 217 -19.97 -20.74 -4.33
N GLU A 218 -19.42 -21.93 -4.52
CA GLU A 218 -18.03 -22.27 -4.17
C GLU A 218 -16.99 -21.36 -4.85
N ASP A 219 -17.28 -20.89 -6.06
CA ASP A 219 -16.40 -19.98 -6.82
C ASP A 219 -16.77 -18.49 -6.66
N CYS A 220 -17.62 -18.12 -5.68
CA CYS A 220 -18.11 -16.75 -5.54
C CYS A 220 -17.99 -16.19 -4.11
N THR A 221 -17.10 -15.24 -3.92
CA THR A 221 -16.89 -14.56 -2.62
C THR A 221 -17.64 -13.23 -2.49
N ARG A 222 -18.50 -12.89 -3.46
CA ARG A 222 -19.17 -11.59 -3.55
C ARG A 222 -20.24 -11.42 -2.47
N VAL A 223 -20.39 -10.16 -2.04
CA VAL A 223 -21.44 -9.75 -1.09
C VAL A 223 -22.80 -9.78 -1.78
N VAL A 224 -23.78 -10.37 -1.11
CA VAL A 224 -25.18 -10.43 -1.53
C VAL A 224 -25.90 -9.19 -1.03
N GLN A 225 -26.53 -8.45 -1.92
CA GLN A 225 -27.31 -7.26 -1.60
C GLN A 225 -28.78 -7.55 -1.95
N ASN A 226 -29.69 -7.33 -0.99
CA ASN A 226 -31.13 -7.56 -1.19
C ASN A 226 -31.48 -8.95 -1.74
N GLY A 227 -30.77 -10.00 -1.28
CA GLY A 227 -30.96 -11.38 -1.75
C GLY A 227 -30.42 -11.65 -3.17
N ARG A 228 -29.62 -10.73 -3.73
CA ARG A 228 -29.05 -10.86 -5.06
C ARG A 228 -27.53 -10.74 -5.06
N CYS A 229 -26.86 -11.72 -5.65
CA CYS A 229 -25.46 -11.67 -6.06
C CYS A 229 -25.36 -11.03 -7.45
N SER A 230 -24.32 -10.21 -7.67
CA SER A 230 -24.08 -9.57 -8.96
C SER A 230 -23.72 -10.55 -10.08
N GLU A 231 -23.19 -11.73 -9.76
CA GLU A 231 -22.92 -12.79 -10.74
C GLU A 231 -24.02 -13.84 -10.82
N HIS A 232 -24.44 -14.38 -9.69
CA HIS A 232 -25.31 -15.55 -9.64
C HIS A 232 -26.81 -15.22 -9.55
N GLY A 233 -27.18 -13.93 -9.55
CA GLY A 233 -28.57 -13.52 -9.46
C GLY A 233 -29.14 -13.75 -8.05
N GLU A 234 -30.38 -14.21 -7.95
CA GLU A 234 -31.04 -14.45 -6.66
C GLU A 234 -30.41 -15.63 -5.94
N VAL A 235 -29.88 -15.37 -4.74
CA VAL A 235 -29.22 -16.38 -3.90
C VAL A 235 -29.56 -16.17 -2.43
N ASP A 236 -29.65 -17.25 -1.66
CA ASP A 236 -29.72 -17.16 -0.21
C ASP A 236 -28.31 -17.06 0.36
N GLY A 237 -27.92 -15.86 0.77
CA GLY A 237 -26.55 -15.57 1.17
C GLY A 237 -26.20 -16.13 2.56
N VAL A 238 -24.97 -16.59 2.70
CA VAL A 238 -24.41 -17.09 3.97
C VAL A 238 -23.87 -15.91 4.77
N PHE A 239 -24.19 -15.85 6.05
CA PHE A 239 -23.68 -14.80 6.94
C PHE A 239 -22.17 -14.90 7.13
N ASP A 240 -21.53 -13.74 7.12
CA ASP A 240 -20.10 -13.56 7.37
C ASP A 240 -19.89 -12.27 8.16
N LEU A 241 -18.93 -12.28 9.07
CA LEU A 241 -18.51 -11.12 9.86
C LEU A 241 -17.20 -10.61 9.27
N ARG A 242 -17.10 -9.31 9.02
CA ARG A 242 -15.85 -8.71 8.53
C ARG A 242 -15.70 -7.27 8.96
N LEU A 243 -14.45 -6.80 9.00
CA LEU A 243 -14.13 -5.40 9.26
C LEU A 243 -13.31 -4.83 8.10
N LYS A 244 -13.78 -3.73 7.50
CA LYS A 244 -12.98 -2.89 6.61
C LYS A 244 -12.58 -1.63 7.36
N ALA A 245 -11.40 -1.66 7.94
CA ALA A 245 -10.91 -0.61 8.81
C ALA A 245 -9.92 0.31 8.08
N ILE A 246 -9.86 1.56 8.52
CA ILE A 246 -8.79 2.48 8.19
C ILE A 246 -7.88 2.60 9.41
N LEU A 247 -6.64 2.14 9.29
CA LEU A 247 -5.59 2.33 10.28
C LEU A 247 -4.80 3.59 9.94
N ASP A 248 -4.42 4.37 10.95
CA ASP A 248 -3.82 5.69 10.83
C ASP A 248 -2.72 5.88 11.89
N ASP A 249 -1.53 6.29 11.49
CA ASP A 249 -0.39 6.57 12.38
C ASP A 249 -0.05 8.08 12.48
N GLY A 250 -0.90 8.94 11.93
CA GLY A 250 -0.72 10.40 11.91
C GLY A 250 0.09 10.90 10.72
N GLU A 251 0.74 10.00 9.98
CA GLU A 251 1.49 10.32 8.76
C GLU A 251 0.85 9.71 7.52
N ARG A 252 0.29 8.50 7.64
CA ARG A 252 -0.36 7.75 6.56
C ARG A 252 -1.63 7.08 7.06
N THR A 253 -2.46 6.66 6.11
CA THR A 253 -3.62 5.82 6.39
C THR A 253 -3.60 4.61 5.47
N ILE A 254 -3.97 3.45 5.98
CA ILE A 254 -4.05 2.22 5.20
C ILE A 254 -5.42 1.56 5.33
N ARG A 255 -5.83 0.84 4.29
CA ARG A 255 -7.05 0.04 4.32
C ARG A 255 -6.73 -1.37 4.78
N ALA A 256 -7.24 -1.74 5.95
CA ALA A 256 -7.07 -3.06 6.55
C ALA A 256 -8.37 -3.87 6.47
N LEU A 257 -8.27 -5.15 6.08
CA LEU A 257 -9.39 -6.07 6.01
C LEU A 257 -9.20 -7.19 7.06
N PHE A 258 -10.12 -7.24 8.02
CA PHE A 258 -10.18 -8.29 9.02
C PHE A 258 -11.24 -9.30 8.57
N ASN A 259 -10.86 -10.58 8.54
CA ASN A 259 -11.80 -11.68 8.32
C ASN A 259 -12.69 -11.88 9.58
N ALA A 260 -13.56 -12.88 9.56
CA ALA A 260 -14.44 -13.18 10.70
C ALA A 260 -13.64 -13.44 11.97
N GLU A 261 -12.65 -14.34 11.91
CA GLU A 261 -11.82 -14.71 13.06
C GLU A 261 -11.11 -13.50 13.70
N MET A 262 -10.49 -12.66 12.88
CA MET A 262 -9.81 -11.46 13.37
C MET A 262 -10.78 -10.40 13.86
N THR A 263 -11.96 -10.27 13.24
CA THR A 263 -13.02 -9.36 13.73
C THR A 263 -13.51 -9.81 15.11
N GLU A 264 -13.73 -11.11 15.31
CA GLU A 264 -14.09 -11.68 16.62
C GLU A 264 -12.98 -11.45 17.65
N ALA A 265 -11.71 -11.62 17.25
CA ALA A 265 -10.56 -11.47 18.14
C ALA A 265 -10.43 -10.05 18.72
N ILE A 266 -10.65 -9.02 17.90
CA ILE A 266 -10.49 -7.62 18.34
C ILE A 266 -11.76 -7.01 18.94
N SER A 267 -12.95 -7.49 18.55
CA SER A 267 -14.23 -6.94 19.05
C SER A 267 -14.83 -7.74 20.21
N GLY A 268 -14.42 -8.99 20.38
CA GLY A 268 -15.09 -9.94 21.29
C GLY A 268 -16.47 -10.40 20.80
N LEU A 269 -16.95 -9.92 19.65
CA LEU A 269 -18.27 -10.24 19.12
C LEU A 269 -18.22 -11.42 18.16
N SER A 270 -18.68 -12.59 18.60
CA SER A 270 -18.78 -13.78 17.74
C SER A 270 -19.79 -13.62 16.59
N LEU A 271 -19.60 -14.34 15.49
CA LEU A 271 -20.53 -14.38 14.36
C LEU A 271 -21.95 -14.81 14.80
N GLU A 272 -22.07 -15.73 15.75
CA GLU A 272 -23.37 -16.17 16.27
C GLU A 272 -24.05 -15.07 17.09
N ALA A 273 -23.31 -14.37 17.95
CA ALA A 273 -23.82 -13.22 18.69
C ALA A 273 -24.24 -12.09 17.73
N ALA A 274 -23.44 -11.81 16.69
CA ALA A 274 -23.78 -10.83 15.66
C ALA A 274 -25.09 -11.19 14.92
N LYS A 275 -25.31 -12.48 14.60
CA LYS A 275 -26.57 -12.96 14.00
C LYS A 275 -27.75 -12.78 14.94
N GLU A 276 -27.56 -13.06 16.23
CA GLU A 276 -28.59 -12.90 17.26
C GLU A 276 -28.99 -11.43 17.40
N GLN A 277 -28.02 -10.52 17.56
CA GLN A 277 -28.26 -9.08 17.61
C GLN A 277 -29.01 -8.57 16.37
N ALA A 278 -28.58 -8.99 15.18
CA ALA A 278 -29.23 -8.61 13.93
C ALA A 278 -30.67 -9.14 13.84
N ALA A 279 -30.95 -10.34 14.37
CA ALA A 279 -32.28 -10.93 14.40
C ALA A 279 -33.20 -10.22 15.41
N GLU A 280 -32.69 -9.84 16.58
CA GLU A 280 -33.42 -9.09 17.59
C GLU A 280 -33.79 -7.67 17.12
N ALA A 281 -32.85 -6.99 16.45
CA ALA A 281 -33.07 -5.67 15.89
C ALA A 281 -33.83 -5.68 14.56
N LEU A 282 -33.99 -6.85 13.92
CA LEU A 282 -34.45 -7.02 12.54
C LEU A 282 -33.63 -6.20 11.52
N ASP A 283 -32.38 -5.89 11.85
CA ASP A 283 -31.46 -5.10 11.04
C ASP A 283 -30.01 -5.52 11.30
N ALA A 284 -29.31 -5.94 10.24
CA ALA A 284 -27.90 -6.32 10.32
C ALA A 284 -26.95 -5.11 10.49
N SER A 285 -27.42 -3.89 10.20
CA SER A 285 -26.61 -2.68 10.32
C SER A 285 -26.18 -2.37 11.76
N VAL A 286 -26.95 -2.86 12.76
CA VAL A 286 -26.68 -2.67 14.20
C VAL A 286 -25.32 -3.22 14.60
N VAL A 287 -24.91 -4.37 14.05
CA VAL A 287 -23.59 -4.96 14.30
C VAL A 287 -22.49 -3.99 13.86
N GLY A 288 -22.65 -3.33 12.71
CA GLY A 288 -21.69 -2.35 12.22
C GLY A 288 -21.65 -1.08 13.08
N VAL A 289 -22.73 -0.71 13.75
CA VAL A 289 -22.77 0.43 14.68
C VAL A 289 -22.03 0.10 15.97
N GLU A 290 -22.26 -1.09 16.53
CA GLU A 290 -21.56 -1.56 17.73
C GLU A 290 -20.04 -1.68 17.52
N LEU A 291 -19.61 -2.21 16.38
CA LEU A 291 -18.19 -2.30 16.02
C LEU A 291 -17.54 -0.92 15.87
N ARG A 292 -18.25 0.08 15.33
CA ARG A 292 -17.74 1.46 15.27
C ARG A 292 -17.54 2.04 16.66
N ALA A 293 -18.55 1.90 17.52
CA ALA A 293 -18.54 2.46 18.87
C ALA A 293 -17.46 1.85 19.77
N SER A 294 -17.09 0.59 19.54
CA SER A 294 -16.11 -0.15 20.34
C SER A 294 -14.68 -0.07 19.80
N LEU A 295 -14.47 -0.05 18.47
CA LEU A 295 -13.13 -0.23 17.90
C LEU A 295 -12.46 1.08 17.47
N ILE A 296 -13.23 2.12 17.11
CA ILE A 296 -12.63 3.39 16.66
C ILE A 296 -11.89 4.05 17.83
N GLY A 297 -10.67 4.51 17.59
CA GLY A 297 -9.78 5.10 18.58
C GLY A 297 -8.82 4.10 19.22
N THR A 298 -8.97 2.81 18.95
CA THR A 298 -8.09 1.75 19.46
C THR A 298 -6.91 1.54 18.52
N THR A 299 -5.71 1.38 19.07
CA THR A 299 -4.48 1.14 18.31
C THR A 299 -4.19 -0.35 18.23
N PHE A 300 -3.90 -0.81 17.02
CA PHE A 300 -3.62 -2.22 16.74
C PHE A 300 -2.25 -2.39 16.11
N ASP A 301 -1.56 -3.42 16.58
CA ASP A 301 -0.44 -4.04 15.91
C ASP A 301 -0.96 -5.20 15.08
N VAL A 302 -0.79 -5.12 13.77
CA VAL A 302 -1.34 -6.07 12.81
C VAL A 302 -0.23 -6.70 11.98
N ARG A 303 -0.42 -7.97 11.62
CA ARG A 303 0.45 -8.69 10.69
C ARG A 303 -0.36 -9.38 9.61
N GLY A 304 0.16 -9.31 8.39
CA GLY A 304 -0.39 -10.05 7.27
C GLY A 304 0.08 -9.52 5.92
N PRO A 305 -0.37 -10.13 4.82
CA PRO A 305 0.05 -9.77 3.48
C PRO A 305 -0.75 -8.58 2.93
N VAL A 306 -0.12 -7.82 2.04
CA VAL A 306 -0.79 -6.77 1.26
C VAL A 306 -1.23 -7.34 -0.08
N VAL A 307 -2.53 -7.31 -0.34
CA VAL A 307 -3.15 -7.87 -1.55
C VAL A 307 -4.01 -6.81 -2.23
N GLY A 308 -3.51 -6.26 -3.33
CA GLY A 308 -4.14 -5.12 -4.00
C GLY A 308 -4.17 -3.91 -3.07
N GLU A 309 -5.33 -3.30 -2.91
CA GLU A 309 -5.51 -2.11 -2.05
C GLU A 309 -5.77 -2.44 -0.56
N TYR A 310 -5.57 -3.68 -0.14
CA TYR A 310 -5.93 -4.12 1.21
C TYR A 310 -4.73 -4.76 1.91
N PHE A 311 -4.50 -4.34 3.16
CA PHE A 311 -3.72 -5.10 4.13
C PHE A 311 -4.64 -6.19 4.71
N LEU A 312 -4.38 -7.46 4.39
CA LEU A 312 -5.17 -8.57 4.93
C LEU A 312 -4.64 -8.92 6.32
N VAL A 313 -5.46 -8.74 7.33
CA VAL A 313 -5.04 -8.96 8.72
C VAL A 313 -5.19 -10.44 9.05
N ASP A 314 -4.07 -11.08 9.37
CA ASP A 314 -4.00 -12.47 9.84
C ASP A 314 -3.80 -12.55 11.36
N GLU A 315 -3.15 -11.54 11.94
CA GLU A 315 -2.92 -11.40 13.38
C GLU A 315 -3.18 -9.95 13.76
N ALA A 316 -3.86 -9.72 14.88
CA ALA A 316 -4.12 -8.40 15.43
C ALA A 316 -4.03 -8.41 16.95
N VAL A 317 -3.30 -7.44 17.51
CA VAL A 317 -3.16 -7.25 18.94
C VAL A 317 -3.39 -5.78 19.27
N GLU A 318 -4.29 -5.53 20.23
CA GLU A 318 -4.46 -4.18 20.78
C GLU A 318 -3.18 -3.75 21.51
N THR A 319 -2.70 -2.55 21.22
CA THR A 319 -1.46 -2.01 21.78
C THR A 319 -1.58 -0.51 22.04
N GLY A 320 -0.73 -0.01 22.93
CA GLY A 320 -0.48 1.43 23.06
C GLY A 320 0.61 1.91 22.09
N TYR A 321 0.80 3.22 22.08
CA TYR A 321 1.91 3.87 21.39
C TYR A 321 3.25 3.45 21.99
N SER A 322 4.22 3.18 21.11
CA SER A 322 5.62 3.00 21.41
C SER A 322 6.44 3.54 20.24
N ALA A 323 7.59 4.16 20.53
CA ALA A 323 8.52 4.61 19.51
C ALA A 323 9.10 3.45 18.67
N ASP A 324 9.03 2.22 19.19
CA ASP A 324 9.47 1.00 18.50
C ASP A 324 8.39 0.41 17.58
N ASN A 325 7.18 0.97 17.56
CA ASN A 325 6.11 0.51 16.68
C ASN A 325 6.52 0.75 15.21
N PRO A 326 6.31 -0.21 14.30
CA PRO A 326 6.69 -0.07 12.89
C PRO A 326 5.95 1.05 12.14
N GLY A 327 4.81 1.51 12.67
CA GLY A 327 3.94 2.48 12.01
C GLY A 327 3.40 1.93 10.68
N LEU A 328 3.17 2.83 9.71
CA LEU A 328 2.68 2.52 8.37
C LEU A 328 3.69 2.93 7.27
N SER A 329 4.97 3.04 7.64
CA SER A 329 6.02 3.58 6.76
C SER A 329 6.62 2.54 5.79
N ASP A 330 6.47 1.24 6.11
CA ASP A 330 7.06 0.14 5.34
C ASP A 330 6.64 0.19 3.85
N PRO A 331 7.60 0.16 2.91
CA PRO A 331 7.31 0.18 1.47
C PRO A 331 6.34 -0.93 1.02
N ALA A 332 6.35 -2.10 1.65
CA ALA A 332 5.46 -3.21 1.32
C ALA A 332 3.97 -2.86 1.56
N ILE A 333 3.69 -1.85 2.40
CA ILE A 333 2.34 -1.38 2.72
C ILE A 333 1.82 -0.36 1.70
N ALA A 334 2.70 0.22 0.86
CA ALA A 334 2.33 1.29 -0.07
C ALA A 334 1.06 1.01 -0.91
N PRO A 335 0.80 -0.21 -1.43
CA PRO A 335 -0.42 -0.50 -2.17
C PRO A 335 -1.72 -0.36 -1.35
N ALA A 336 -1.66 -0.57 -0.03
CA ALA A 336 -2.81 -0.43 0.87
C ALA A 336 -3.02 1.00 1.39
N VAL A 337 -2.11 1.93 1.07
CA VAL A 337 -2.22 3.34 1.50
C VAL A 337 -3.43 3.98 0.84
N THR A 338 -4.22 4.69 1.64
CA THR A 338 -5.45 5.32 1.17
C THR A 338 -5.25 6.81 0.89
N GLN A 339 -6.17 7.40 0.14
CA GLN A 339 -6.22 8.86 -0.09
C GLN A 339 -6.79 9.63 1.11
N ARG A 340 -7.20 8.95 2.18
CA ARG A 340 -7.73 9.61 3.38
C ARG A 340 -6.62 10.39 4.04
N GLN A 341 -6.83 11.70 4.20
CA GLN A 341 -5.92 12.57 4.95
C GLN A 341 -5.73 12.04 6.38
N PRO A 342 -4.47 11.86 6.84
CA PRO A 342 -4.16 11.38 8.18
C PRO A 342 -4.73 12.27 9.27
N ALA A 343 -5.12 11.66 10.39
CA ALA A 343 -5.59 12.36 11.57
C ALA A 343 -4.40 12.77 12.43
N LYS A 344 -4.03 14.05 12.42
CA LYS A 344 -2.86 14.55 13.16
C LYS A 344 -3.08 14.48 14.68
N ARG A 345 -2.05 14.04 15.41
CA ARG A 345 -2.01 14.04 16.89
C ARG A 345 -1.44 15.38 17.34
N LEU A 346 -2.30 16.22 17.88
CA LEU A 346 -2.00 17.61 18.21
C LEU A 346 -2.48 17.95 19.62
N PHE A 347 -1.72 18.81 20.30
CA PHE A 347 -2.19 19.43 21.54
C PHE A 347 -3.29 20.45 21.27
N ALA A 348 -4.19 20.63 22.24
CA ALA A 348 -5.28 21.58 22.14
C ALA A 348 -4.78 23.03 22.02
N GLU A 349 -3.65 23.34 22.65
CA GLU A 349 -2.92 24.60 22.59
C GLU A 349 -2.51 24.92 21.14
N GLU A 350 -1.88 23.97 20.46
CA GLU A 350 -1.49 24.10 19.05
C GLU A 350 -2.72 24.31 18.15
N LEU A 351 -3.74 23.47 18.32
CA LEU A 351 -4.96 23.54 17.52
C LEU A 351 -5.69 24.88 17.66
N THR A 352 -5.69 25.47 18.85
CA THR A 352 -6.35 26.76 19.11
C THR A 352 -5.62 27.93 18.44
N GLN A 353 -4.31 27.82 18.24
CA GLN A 353 -3.50 28.83 17.54
C GLN A 353 -3.53 28.70 16.01
N ALA A 354 -3.90 27.53 15.50
CA ALA A 354 -3.89 27.19 14.08
C ALA A 354 -5.02 27.90 13.30
N THR A 355 -4.92 29.21 13.13
CA THR A 355 -5.99 30.08 12.61
C THR A 355 -5.99 30.26 11.09
N HIS A 356 -4.99 29.72 10.38
CA HIS A 356 -4.85 29.88 8.93
C HIS A 356 -5.24 28.62 8.17
N SER A 357 -6.30 28.74 7.35
CA SER A 357 -6.78 27.69 6.44
C SER A 357 -6.36 27.96 4.99
N PHE A 358 -6.05 26.92 4.23
CA PHE A 358 -5.68 27.03 2.82
C PHE A 358 -6.03 25.76 2.03
N THR A 359 -6.25 25.92 0.73
CA THR A 359 -6.29 24.81 -0.23
C THR A 359 -4.92 24.67 -0.88
N ARG A 360 -4.47 23.45 -1.15
CA ARG A 360 -3.16 23.25 -1.79
C ARG A 360 -3.17 23.72 -3.25
N PRO A 361 -2.04 24.23 -3.78
CA PRO A 361 -1.97 24.73 -5.16
C PRO A 361 -2.39 23.70 -6.21
N GLU A 362 -2.07 22.41 -6.01
CA GLU A 362 -2.44 21.32 -6.90
C GLU A 362 -3.95 21.07 -6.98
N ASP A 363 -4.70 21.48 -5.95
CA ASP A 363 -6.15 21.31 -5.83
C ASP A 363 -6.91 22.62 -6.12
N GLU A 364 -6.22 23.70 -6.52
CA GLU A 364 -6.85 24.98 -6.82
C GLU A 364 -7.85 24.86 -7.99
N GLY A 365 -9.09 25.28 -7.74
CA GLY A 365 -10.17 25.24 -8.73
C GLY A 365 -11.02 23.97 -8.71
N ASP A 366 -10.70 23.01 -7.84
CA ASP A 366 -11.63 21.93 -7.48
C ASP A 366 -12.52 22.37 -6.30
N ASP A 367 -13.82 22.52 -6.55
CA ASP A 367 -14.82 22.85 -5.51
C ASP A 367 -14.92 21.77 -4.41
N ARG A 368 -14.31 20.59 -4.61
CA ARG A 368 -14.24 19.48 -3.65
C ARG A 368 -12.87 19.35 -2.98
N ALA A 369 -11.94 20.26 -3.27
CA ALA A 369 -10.61 20.23 -2.68
C ALA A 369 -10.68 20.26 -1.13
N PRO A 370 -9.86 19.44 -0.45
CA PRO A 370 -9.78 19.50 1.00
C PRO A 370 -9.16 20.83 1.45
N ASN A 371 -9.76 21.43 2.49
CA ASN A 371 -9.21 22.61 3.15
C ASN A 371 -8.26 22.17 4.26
N PHE A 372 -7.01 22.61 4.21
CA PHE A 372 -5.98 22.32 5.20
C PHE A 372 -5.82 23.47 6.17
N THR A 373 -5.41 23.15 7.39
CA THR A 373 -5.03 24.09 8.43
C THR A 373 -3.52 24.09 8.51
N LEU A 374 -2.90 25.27 8.44
CA LEU A 374 -1.47 25.40 8.71
C LEU A 374 -1.28 25.36 10.23
N LEU A 375 -0.58 24.35 10.72
CA LEU A 375 -0.23 24.22 12.12
C LEU A 375 0.99 25.09 12.46
N PRO A 376 1.03 25.75 13.63
CA PRO A 376 2.20 26.51 14.05
C PRO A 376 3.49 25.68 14.17
N SER A 377 3.37 24.35 14.37
CA SER A 377 4.54 23.45 14.38
C SER A 377 5.10 23.11 12.99
N GLY A 378 4.52 23.61 11.89
CA GLY A 378 5.09 23.47 10.55
C GLY A 378 4.54 22.31 9.71
N GLU A 379 3.30 21.88 9.95
CA GLU A 379 2.61 20.91 9.09
C GLU A 379 1.22 21.38 8.66
N ALA A 380 0.68 20.76 7.61
CA ALA A 380 -0.69 20.94 7.18
C ALA A 380 -1.60 19.84 7.76
N ALA A 381 -2.75 20.21 8.31
CA ALA A 381 -3.72 19.27 8.89
C ALA A 381 -5.13 19.50 8.37
N ASN A 382 -5.80 18.44 7.90
CA ASN A 382 -7.23 18.46 7.60
C ASN A 382 -8.04 17.76 8.71
N ARG A 383 -7.48 16.71 9.30
CA ARG A 383 -8.09 15.91 10.37
C ARG A 383 -7.21 15.86 11.60
N VAL A 384 -7.84 15.60 12.73
CA VAL A 384 -7.18 15.39 14.02
C VAL A 384 -7.72 14.13 14.69
N PHE A 385 -6.84 13.49 15.46
CA PHE A 385 -7.21 12.46 16.41
C PHE A 385 -6.85 12.97 17.81
N VAL A 386 -7.84 13.01 18.69
CA VAL A 386 -7.72 13.57 20.04
C VAL A 386 -8.34 12.60 21.04
N VAL A 387 -7.60 12.25 22.10
CA VAL A 387 -8.14 11.52 23.24
C VAL A 387 -8.12 12.43 24.47
N GLY A 388 -9.27 12.58 25.13
CA GLY A 388 -9.41 13.53 26.22
C GLY A 388 -10.63 13.29 27.08
N THR A 389 -10.86 14.19 28.04
CA THR A 389 -12.03 14.14 28.94
C THR A 389 -13.13 15.05 28.41
N LEU A 390 -14.26 14.49 28.01
CA LEU A 390 -15.48 15.24 27.71
C LEU A 390 -16.07 15.79 29.00
N ILE A 391 -16.01 17.11 29.19
CA ILE A 391 -16.41 17.77 30.43
C ILE A 391 -17.81 18.40 30.36
N GLU A 392 -18.26 18.74 29.14
CA GLU A 392 -19.51 19.45 28.93
C GLU A 392 -20.12 19.04 27.58
N THR A 393 -21.44 18.81 27.57
CA THR A 393 -22.25 18.67 26.36
C THR A 393 -23.46 19.59 26.47
N ALA A 394 -23.82 20.23 25.36
CA ALA A 394 -24.96 21.14 25.31
C ALA A 394 -25.61 21.13 23.93
N ASP A 395 -26.93 21.14 23.89
CA ASP A 395 -27.69 21.46 22.68
C ASP A 395 -27.61 22.99 22.45
N VAL A 396 -27.06 23.37 21.31
CA VAL A 396 -26.87 24.76 20.88
C VAL A 396 -27.63 25.06 19.59
N GLY A 397 -28.45 24.11 19.11
CA GLY A 397 -29.28 24.28 17.92
C GLY A 397 -30.47 25.20 18.15
N SER A 398 -30.77 26.09 17.19
CA SER A 398 -32.00 26.89 17.18
C SER A 398 -33.11 26.23 16.38
N ASP A 399 -32.81 25.86 15.12
CA ASP A 399 -33.76 25.33 14.13
C ASP A 399 -33.45 23.89 13.69
N ALA A 400 -32.21 23.44 13.89
CA ALA A 400 -31.75 22.08 13.63
C ALA A 400 -30.96 21.57 14.85
N GLU A 401 -31.06 20.27 15.14
CA GLU A 401 -30.31 19.67 16.25
C GLU A 401 -28.81 19.83 16.01
N PHE A 402 -28.15 20.53 16.94
CA PHE A 402 -26.73 20.84 16.86
C PHE A 402 -26.14 20.79 18.26
N TRP A 403 -25.26 19.83 18.51
CA TRP A 403 -24.68 19.61 19.82
C TRP A 403 -23.24 20.11 19.87
N LYS A 404 -22.94 20.80 20.95
CA LYS A 404 -21.61 21.23 21.32
C LYS A 404 -21.05 20.29 22.39
N GLY A 405 -19.87 19.75 22.15
CA GLY A 405 -19.06 19.07 23.15
C GLY A 405 -17.84 19.91 23.54
N ARG A 406 -17.34 19.74 24.76
CA ARG A 406 -16.07 20.33 25.19
C ARG A 406 -15.16 19.26 25.77
N VAL A 407 -14.03 19.01 25.11
CA VAL A 407 -13.06 17.97 25.48
C VAL A 407 -11.78 18.61 25.99
N MET A 408 -11.37 18.25 27.21
CA MET A 408 -10.06 18.57 27.77
C MET A 408 -9.03 17.56 27.25
N ALA A 409 -8.09 18.00 26.44
CA ALA A 409 -7.03 17.17 25.87
C ALA A 409 -5.67 17.69 26.36
N ALA A 410 -5.03 16.94 27.26
CA ALA A 410 -3.90 17.39 28.06
C ALA A 410 -4.22 18.64 28.92
N GLY A 411 -3.86 19.85 28.46
CA GLY A 411 -3.95 21.10 29.23
C GLY A 411 -5.08 22.04 28.83
N ALA A 412 -5.54 22.00 27.58
CA ALA A 412 -6.56 22.90 27.06
C ALA A 412 -7.83 22.20 26.57
N ALA A 413 -8.89 22.99 26.42
CA ALA A 413 -10.20 22.52 25.99
C ALA A 413 -10.42 22.78 24.50
N VAL A 414 -10.87 21.78 23.76
CA VAL A 414 -11.31 21.91 22.36
C VAL A 414 -12.83 21.77 22.28
N ASN A 415 -13.44 22.59 21.43
CA ASN A 415 -14.87 22.51 21.15
C ASN A 415 -15.15 21.54 20.00
N LEU A 416 -16.12 20.64 20.19
CA LEU A 416 -16.67 19.77 19.18
C LEU A 416 -18.04 20.28 18.76
N TYR A 417 -18.37 20.17 17.47
CA TYR A 417 -19.70 20.50 16.97
C TYR A 417 -20.22 19.40 16.04
N ALA A 418 -21.29 18.72 16.45
CA ALA A 418 -21.95 17.69 15.67
C ALA A 418 -23.38 18.14 15.31
N GLY A 419 -23.73 18.03 14.03
CA GLY A 419 -25.10 18.24 13.56
C GLY A 419 -25.71 16.97 12.97
N GLN A 420 -26.85 17.12 12.28
CA GLN A 420 -27.58 16.01 11.66
C GLN A 420 -26.78 15.15 10.66
N TYR A 421 -25.70 15.67 10.08
CA TYR A 421 -24.84 14.93 9.15
C TYR A 421 -23.76 14.11 9.86
N GLN A 422 -23.61 14.28 11.17
CA GLN A 422 -22.68 13.57 12.05
C GLN A 422 -23.48 12.72 13.05
N ALA A 423 -24.41 11.90 12.55
CA ALA A 423 -25.41 11.22 13.38
C ALA A 423 -24.79 10.39 14.53
N GLU A 424 -23.67 9.70 14.28
CA GLU A 424 -22.97 8.90 15.28
C GLU A 424 -22.39 9.77 16.41
N ALA A 425 -21.60 10.79 16.06
CA ALA A 425 -21.04 11.72 17.05
C ALA A 425 -22.12 12.51 17.80
N LEU A 426 -23.21 12.88 17.11
CA LEU A 426 -24.36 13.56 17.69
C LEU A 426 -25.02 12.72 18.79
N ASP A 427 -25.23 11.42 18.53
CA ASP A 427 -25.85 10.51 19.49
C ASP A 427 -25.00 10.34 20.75
N VAL A 428 -23.68 10.24 20.57
CA VAL A 428 -22.74 10.17 21.69
C VAL A 428 -22.76 11.45 22.52
N LEU A 429 -22.69 12.64 21.91
CA LEU A 429 -22.76 13.90 22.65
C LEU A 429 -24.08 14.06 23.41
N ARG A 430 -25.18 13.58 22.83
CA ARG A 430 -26.52 13.63 23.43
C ARG A 430 -26.68 12.71 24.64
N SER A 431 -26.04 11.54 24.60
CA SER A 431 -26.20 10.49 25.62
C SER A 431 -25.03 10.41 26.63
N ALA A 432 -23.93 11.13 26.39
CA ALA A 432 -22.75 11.10 27.23
C ALA A 432 -23.01 11.57 28.67
N GLU A 433 -22.53 10.77 29.62
CA GLU A 433 -22.46 11.15 31.03
C GLU A 433 -21.12 11.85 31.29
N THR A 434 -21.13 13.17 31.49
CA THR A 434 -19.91 13.93 31.76
C THR A 434 -19.56 13.96 33.26
N PRO A 435 -18.27 13.86 33.65
CA PRO A 435 -17.09 13.71 32.78
C PRO A 435 -16.83 12.26 32.34
N SER A 436 -16.38 12.08 31.09
CA SER A 436 -15.97 10.77 30.55
C SER A 436 -14.76 10.88 29.61
N TYR A 437 -13.95 9.83 29.50
CA TYR A 437 -12.88 9.77 28.49
C TYR A 437 -13.48 9.46 27.12
N VAL A 438 -13.05 10.19 26.10
CA VAL A 438 -13.49 10.02 24.72
C VAL A 438 -12.31 10.11 23.75
N ALA A 439 -12.36 9.30 22.70
CA ALA A 439 -11.52 9.42 21.53
C ALA A 439 -12.31 10.07 20.40
N VAL A 440 -11.73 11.06 19.74
CA VAL A 440 -12.39 11.90 18.74
C VAL A 440 -11.55 11.92 17.49
N VAL A 441 -12.13 11.46 16.38
CA VAL A 441 -11.59 11.68 15.04
C VAL A 441 -12.47 12.71 14.36
N GLY A 442 -11.88 13.76 13.80
CA GLY A 442 -12.68 14.80 13.16
C GLY A 442 -11.89 15.71 12.24
N LYS A 443 -12.63 16.51 11.47
CA LYS A 443 -12.08 17.54 10.61
C LYS A 443 -11.92 18.84 11.38
N ILE A 444 -10.86 19.57 11.07
CA ILE A 444 -10.64 20.91 11.61
C ILE A 444 -11.60 21.86 10.89
N HIS A 445 -12.37 22.63 11.66
CA HIS A 445 -13.32 23.61 11.15
C HIS A 445 -12.99 25.00 11.69
N HIS A 446 -12.88 25.98 10.79
CA HIS A 446 -12.65 27.38 11.13
C HIS A 446 -13.98 28.12 11.14
N TYR A 447 -14.19 28.95 12.15
CA TYR A 447 -15.34 29.84 12.18
C TYR A 447 -14.95 31.20 12.70
N GLU A 448 -15.54 32.25 12.12
CA GLU A 448 -15.28 33.62 12.51
C GLU A 448 -16.23 34.06 13.63
N THR A 449 -15.66 34.79 14.58
CA THR A 449 -16.40 35.47 15.66
C THR A 449 -16.03 36.95 15.66
N GLU A 450 -16.74 37.76 16.46
CA GLU A 450 -16.40 39.17 16.65
C GLU A 450 -15.00 39.41 17.24
N TYR A 451 -14.39 38.37 17.84
CA TYR A 451 -13.06 38.42 18.45
C TYR A 451 -11.96 37.78 17.58
N GLY A 452 -12.30 37.25 16.40
CA GLY A 452 -11.35 36.61 15.49
C GLY A 452 -11.77 35.20 15.04
N VAL A 453 -10.87 34.56 14.30
CA VAL A 453 -11.02 33.17 13.83
C VAL A 453 -10.81 32.23 15.00
N ASN A 454 -11.75 31.30 15.18
CA ASN A 454 -11.67 30.23 16.16
C ASN A 454 -11.69 28.87 15.46
N ILE A 455 -11.14 27.87 16.15
CA ILE A 455 -11.07 26.50 15.68
C ILE A 455 -12.01 25.61 16.49
N SER A 456 -12.67 24.72 15.79
CA SER A 456 -13.39 23.60 16.37
C SER A 456 -13.14 22.33 15.59
N ILE A 457 -13.51 21.20 16.20
CA ILE A 457 -13.49 19.91 15.53
C ILE A 457 -14.92 19.57 15.12
N GLN A 458 -15.09 19.25 13.85
CA GLN A 458 -16.28 18.57 13.36
C GLN A 458 -16.03 17.06 13.45
N PRO A 459 -16.56 16.36 14.47
CA PRO A 459 -16.27 14.96 14.68
C PRO A 459 -16.86 14.10 13.55
N GLU A 460 -16.04 13.22 13.00
CA GLU A 460 -16.47 12.10 12.16
C GLU A 460 -16.93 10.94 13.04
N SER A 461 -16.26 10.73 14.18
CA SER A 461 -16.59 9.72 15.19
C SER A 461 -16.20 10.21 16.59
N ILE A 462 -16.95 9.76 17.59
CA ILE A 462 -16.64 9.92 19.01
C ILE A 462 -16.86 8.55 19.65
N THR A 463 -15.85 8.01 20.31
CA THR A 463 -15.93 6.72 21.01
C THR A 463 -15.53 6.88 22.46
N ALA A 464 -16.03 5.98 23.31
CA ALA A 464 -15.58 5.92 24.70
C ALA A 464 -14.11 5.48 24.72
N ALA A 465 -13.31 6.13 25.55
CA ALA A 465 -11.92 5.78 25.77
C ALA A 465 -11.68 5.49 27.26
N ASP A 466 -10.48 5.04 27.59
CA ASP A 466 -10.03 4.92 28.97
C ASP A 466 -8.74 5.72 29.20
N ARG A 467 -8.18 5.58 30.42
CA ARG A 467 -6.95 6.29 30.79
C ARG A 467 -5.75 5.79 29.99
N ASP A 468 -5.67 4.50 29.68
CA ASP A 468 -4.53 3.92 28.99
C ASP A 468 -4.49 4.39 27.53
N ALA A 469 -5.65 4.44 26.86
CA ALA A 469 -5.81 5.03 25.55
C ALA A 469 -5.43 6.53 25.54
N ARG A 470 -5.82 7.27 26.59
CA ARG A 470 -5.45 8.68 26.74
C ARG A 470 -3.93 8.84 26.89
N ASP A 471 -3.30 8.09 27.79
CA ASP A 471 -1.87 8.22 28.06
C ASP A 471 -1.03 7.75 26.85
N SER A 472 -1.49 6.72 26.14
CA SER A 472 -0.97 6.30 24.84
C SER A 472 -1.03 7.42 23.80
N TRP A 473 -2.19 8.08 23.65
CA TRP A 473 -2.35 9.21 22.74
C TRP A 473 -1.47 10.42 23.13
N VAL A 474 -1.32 10.71 24.43
CA VAL A 474 -0.42 11.79 24.88
C VAL A 474 1.03 11.48 24.50
N ALA A 475 1.49 10.24 24.72
CA ALA A 475 2.83 9.81 24.33
C ALA A 475 3.07 9.95 22.81
N GLU A 476 2.10 9.53 21.99
CA GLU A 476 2.15 9.68 20.53
C GLU A 476 2.18 11.17 20.13
N THR A 477 1.38 11.99 20.79
CA THR A 477 1.29 13.43 20.52
C THR A 477 2.58 14.16 20.87
N ILE A 478 3.26 13.76 21.95
CA ILE A 478 4.57 14.31 22.33
C ILE A 478 5.58 14.05 21.22
N ASP A 479 5.76 12.80 20.80
CA ASP A 479 6.73 12.41 19.77
C ASP A 479 6.42 13.09 18.43
N ALA A 480 5.16 13.04 17.99
CA ALA A 480 4.74 13.68 16.76
C ALA A 480 4.99 15.20 16.78
N THR A 481 4.70 15.87 17.90
CA THR A 481 4.92 17.32 18.04
C THR A 481 6.41 17.66 18.06
N GLN A 482 7.23 16.89 18.77
CA GLN A 482 8.68 17.09 18.81
C GLN A 482 9.32 16.90 17.44
N LYS A 483 8.89 15.90 16.66
CA LYS A 483 9.33 15.71 15.27
C LYS A 483 9.02 16.93 14.40
N ARG A 484 7.80 17.46 14.48
CA ARG A 484 7.38 18.67 13.75
C ARG A 484 8.21 19.90 14.13
N LEU A 485 8.35 20.17 15.43
CA LEU A 485 9.16 21.28 15.94
C LEU A 485 10.64 21.15 15.54
N GLY A 486 11.19 19.93 15.56
CA GLY A 486 12.53 19.64 15.07
C GLY A 486 12.72 19.98 13.59
N ALA A 487 11.78 19.55 12.74
CA ALA A 487 11.79 19.82 11.30
C ALA A 487 11.60 21.32 10.98
N LEU A 488 10.78 22.03 11.76
CA LEU A 488 10.61 23.48 11.65
C LEU A 488 11.91 24.21 12.03
N ALA A 489 12.56 23.80 13.11
CA ALA A 489 13.80 24.42 13.58
C ALA A 489 15.00 24.17 12.64
N SER A 490 15.06 23.01 11.98
CA SER A 490 16.09 22.70 10.98
C SER A 490 15.85 23.36 9.62
N GLY A 491 14.62 23.84 9.37
CA GLY A 491 14.20 24.37 8.07
C GLY A 491 13.90 23.28 7.04
N ASP A 492 13.76 22.03 7.48
CA ASP A 492 13.39 20.89 6.61
C ASP A 492 11.89 20.86 6.31
N SER A 493 11.07 21.61 7.07
CA SER A 493 9.65 21.78 6.76
C SER A 493 9.44 22.73 5.58
N GLU A 494 8.71 22.26 4.56
CA GLU A 494 8.24 23.09 3.44
C GLU A 494 7.32 24.24 3.88
N ALA A 495 6.80 24.19 5.12
CA ALA A 495 5.91 25.20 5.68
C ALA A 495 6.64 26.30 6.48
N THR A 496 7.97 26.23 6.62
CA THR A 496 8.76 27.14 7.49
C THR A 496 8.49 28.63 7.18
N ASP A 497 8.54 29.02 5.92
CA ASP A 497 8.29 30.41 5.51
C ASP A 497 6.84 30.84 5.78
N ALA A 498 5.88 29.93 5.58
CA ALA A 498 4.47 30.19 5.84
C ALA A 498 4.20 30.35 7.35
N VAL A 499 4.76 29.49 8.19
CA VAL A 499 4.67 29.60 9.65
C VAL A 499 5.28 30.90 10.15
N GLN A 500 6.46 31.28 9.63
CA GLN A 500 7.10 32.55 9.99
C GLN A 500 6.24 33.76 9.60
N SER A 501 5.56 33.70 8.46
CA SER A 501 4.69 34.76 7.97
C SER A 501 3.40 34.89 8.80
N VAL A 502 2.77 33.75 9.11
CA VAL A 502 1.44 33.71 9.75
C VAL A 502 1.54 33.77 11.28
N TYR A 503 2.41 32.97 11.87
CA TYR A 503 2.51 32.76 13.32
C TYR A 503 3.79 33.34 13.93
N GLN A 504 4.64 33.99 13.12
CA GLN A 504 5.94 34.52 13.56
C GLN A 504 6.89 33.46 14.14
N SER A 505 6.61 32.18 13.86
CA SER A 505 7.29 31.02 14.44
C SER A 505 7.27 30.99 15.97
N ASP A 506 6.24 31.56 16.60
CA ASP A 506 6.04 31.43 18.04
C ASP A 506 5.48 30.04 18.35
N VAL A 507 6.29 29.23 19.02
CA VAL A 507 5.97 27.85 19.43
C VAL A 507 5.99 27.69 20.95
N SER A 508 6.11 28.79 21.70
CA SER A 508 6.35 28.75 23.15
C SER A 508 5.26 28.04 23.94
N ASP A 509 3.99 28.26 23.61
CA ASP A 509 2.85 27.56 24.22
C ASP A 509 2.83 26.06 23.87
N ILE A 510 3.30 25.70 22.67
CA ILE A 510 3.38 24.30 22.21
C ILE A 510 4.49 23.57 22.99
N GLU A 511 5.67 24.20 23.13
CA GLU A 511 6.77 23.66 23.93
C GLU A 511 6.36 23.48 25.39
N ALA A 512 5.66 24.44 25.98
CA ALA A 512 5.14 24.35 27.33
C ALA A 512 4.10 23.22 27.48
N ALA A 513 3.22 23.04 26.48
CA ALA A 513 2.26 21.93 26.47
C ALA A 513 2.94 20.56 26.40
N VAL A 514 4.01 20.44 25.60
CA VAL A 514 4.83 19.22 25.53
C VAL A 514 5.49 18.93 26.88
N GLU A 515 6.10 19.93 27.52
CA GLU A 515 6.74 19.76 28.83
C GLU A 515 5.72 19.31 29.89
N ALA A 516 4.57 19.96 29.96
CA ALA A 516 3.50 19.60 30.89
C ALA A 516 2.95 18.18 30.63
N ALA A 517 2.82 17.79 29.37
CA ALA A 517 2.36 16.46 28.98
C ALA A 517 3.36 15.36 29.38
N VAL A 518 4.67 15.61 29.21
CA VAL A 518 5.73 14.69 29.66
C VAL A 518 5.69 14.47 31.17
N GLU A 519 5.46 15.52 31.96
CA GLU A 519 5.32 15.41 33.42
C GLU A 519 4.07 14.62 33.82
N ASP A 520 2.98 14.79 33.09
CA ASP A 520 1.68 14.19 33.41
C ASP A 520 1.63 12.66 33.17
N ILE A 521 2.33 12.16 32.14
CA ILE A 521 2.43 10.72 31.87
C ILE A 521 3.67 10.05 32.51
N ALA A 522 4.49 10.81 33.24
CA ALA A 522 5.64 10.25 33.92
C ALA A 522 5.18 9.25 35.00
N PRO A 523 5.82 8.06 35.11
CA PRO A 523 5.46 7.11 36.15
C PRO A 523 5.65 7.74 37.53
N ASP A 524 4.68 7.51 38.43
CA ASP A 524 4.76 8.00 39.81
C ASP A 524 6.13 7.65 40.42
N PRO A 525 6.82 8.61 41.07
CA PRO A 525 8.11 8.34 41.66
C PRO A 525 7.96 7.20 42.67
N VAL A 526 8.69 6.10 42.44
CA VAL A 526 8.72 4.96 43.35
C VAL A 526 9.03 5.49 44.75
N PRO A 527 8.15 5.28 45.76
CA PRO A 527 8.42 5.79 47.09
C PRO A 527 9.75 5.22 47.58
N ALA A 528 10.66 6.11 47.96
CA ALA A 528 11.95 5.72 48.52
C ALA A 528 11.72 4.77 49.71
N GLN A 529 12.18 3.52 49.58
CA GLN A 529 12.09 2.50 50.64
C GLN A 529 13.00 2.83 51.81
#